data_AF-A0A6V7JSE0-F1
#
_entry.id   AF-A0A6V7JSE0-F1
#
_cell.length_a   1.000
_cell.length_b   1.000
_cell.length_c   1.000
_cell.angle_alpha   90.00
_cell.angle_beta   90.00
_cell.angle_gamma   90.00
#
_symmetry.space_group_name_H-M   'P 1'
#
loop_
_entity.id
_entity.type
_entity.pdbx_description
1 polymer ?
#
loop_
_entity_poly.entity_id
_entity_poly.type
_entity_poly.pdbx_seq_one_letter_code
_entity_poly.pdbx_strand_id
1 'polypeptide(L)'
;FKCETGPTCGNVLLVNVDSNEFMINCSKCGKSTNIMKGLKALQDTDALFKVASRHLEDGEYNKALKAYLDILKLLDETLALPIRDYHLCQQGIRLCMLPLGNTTWQTVK
;
A
#
# COMPACT_ATOMS: atom_id res chain seq x y z
N PHE A 1 -12.19 -4.60 -0.67
CA PHE A 1 -11.91 -3.19 -1.03
C PHE A 1 -12.57 -2.25 -0.04
N LYS A 2 -12.00 -1.06 0.21
CA LYS A 2 -12.70 0.00 0.95
C LYS A 2 -13.71 0.69 0.01
N CYS A 3 -14.86 1.11 0.54
CA CYS A 3 -15.83 1.88 -0.25
C CYS A 3 -15.23 3.24 -0.66
N GLU A 4 -15.46 3.69 -1.91
CA GLU A 4 -14.96 4.98 -2.43
C GLU A 4 -15.48 6.21 -1.66
N THR A 5 -16.54 6.06 -0.86
CA THR A 5 -17.01 7.14 0.04
C THR A 5 -16.05 7.37 1.23
N GLY A 6 -15.03 6.52 1.37
CA GLY A 6 -13.96 6.68 2.34
C GLY A 6 -14.41 6.46 3.79
N PRO A 7 -13.73 7.08 4.76
CA PRO A 7 -13.98 6.90 6.20
C PRO A 7 -15.41 7.20 6.64
N THR A 8 -16.11 8.09 5.93
CA THR A 8 -17.51 8.43 6.23
C THR A 8 -18.47 7.24 6.08
N CYS A 9 -18.20 6.35 5.12
CA CYS A 9 -18.93 5.10 4.99
C CYS A 9 -18.25 3.99 5.81
N GLY A 10 -16.92 3.85 5.67
CA GLY A 10 -16.13 2.85 6.37
C GLY A 10 -16.51 1.40 6.04
N ASN A 11 -17.30 1.16 4.99
CA ASN A 11 -17.71 -0.19 4.62
C ASN A 11 -16.61 -0.92 3.83
N VAL A 12 -16.53 -2.23 4.03
CA VAL A 12 -15.67 -3.13 3.27
C VAL A 12 -16.52 -3.84 2.23
N LEU A 13 -16.11 -3.71 0.97
CA LEU A 13 -16.75 -4.36 -0.16
C LEU A 13 -16.06 -5.70 -0.42
N LEU A 14 -16.84 -6.78 -0.27
CA LEU A 14 -16.45 -8.12 -0.66
C LEU A 14 -16.57 -8.24 -2.18
N VAL A 15 -15.52 -8.76 -2.80
CA VAL A 15 -15.43 -8.89 -4.26
C VAL A 15 -15.16 -10.35 -4.56
N ASN A 16 -15.99 -10.94 -5.41
CA ASN A 16 -15.72 -12.27 -5.94
C ASN A 16 -14.59 -12.17 -6.99
N VAL A 17 -13.55 -12.98 -6.84
CA VAL A 17 -12.39 -13.03 -7.73
C VAL A 17 -12.75 -13.46 -9.16
N ASP A 18 -13.84 -14.20 -9.32
CA ASP A 18 -14.31 -14.69 -10.63
C ASP A 18 -15.30 -13.72 -11.31
N SER A 19 -15.58 -12.56 -10.70
CA SER A 19 -16.54 -11.61 -11.24
C SER A 19 -15.93 -10.72 -12.32
N ASN A 20 -16.66 -10.53 -13.42
CA ASN A 20 -16.35 -9.52 -14.44
C ASN A 20 -16.92 -8.13 -14.10
N GLU A 21 -17.61 -7.98 -12.96
CA GLU A 21 -18.17 -6.70 -12.53
C GLU A 21 -17.10 -5.85 -11.83
N PHE A 22 -16.87 -4.65 -12.36
CA PHE A 22 -15.94 -3.67 -11.79
C PHE A 22 -16.65 -2.55 -11.00
N MET A 23 -17.98 -2.51 -11.05
CA MET A 23 -18.80 -1.57 -10.28
C MET A 23 -19.55 -2.35 -9.19
N ILE A 24 -19.26 -2.05 -7.93
CA ILE A 24 -19.87 -2.74 -6.79
C ILE A 24 -20.71 -1.76 -5.99
N ASN A 25 -21.98 -2.11 -5.80
CA ASN A 25 -22.87 -1.31 -4.99
C ASN A 25 -22.62 -1.55 -3.50
N CYS A 26 -22.39 -0.47 -2.77
CA CYS A 26 -22.18 -0.53 -1.33
C CYS A 26 -23.52 -0.72 -0.61
N SER A 27 -23.69 -1.85 0.07
CA SER A 27 -24.90 -2.15 0.86
C SER A 27 -25.17 -1.16 1.99
N LYS A 28 -24.15 -0.42 2.47
CA LYS A 28 -24.26 0.53 3.57
C LYS A 28 -24.68 1.92 3.14
N CYS A 29 -24.06 2.49 2.10
CA CYS A 29 -24.32 3.87 1.66
C CYS A 29 -25.08 3.96 0.33
N GLY A 30 -25.37 2.85 -0.33
CA GLY A 30 -26.07 2.78 -1.61
C GLY A 30 -25.25 3.27 -2.82
N LYS A 31 -24.06 3.84 -2.62
CA LYS A 31 -23.20 4.31 -3.71
C LYS A 31 -22.48 3.16 -4.40
N SER A 32 -22.23 3.30 -5.69
CA SER A 32 -21.40 2.37 -6.45
C SER A 32 -19.92 2.70 -6.29
N THR A 33 -19.07 1.69 -6.18
CA THR A 33 -17.62 1.80 -6.04
C THR A 33 -16.94 1.12 -7.22
N ASN A 34 -16.04 1.85 -7.88
CA ASN A 34 -15.25 1.33 -9.00
C ASN A 34 -13.99 0.62 -8.50
N ILE A 35 -13.99 -0.71 -8.51
CA ILE A 35 -12.85 -1.51 -8.06
C ILE A 35 -11.69 -1.54 -9.07
N MET A 36 -11.92 -1.18 -10.34
CA MET A 36 -10.87 -1.16 -11.36
C MET A 36 -9.75 -0.17 -11.01
N LYS A 37 -10.10 0.97 -10.40
CA LYS A 37 -9.11 1.93 -9.90
C LYS A 37 -8.22 1.30 -8.84
N GLY A 38 -8.82 0.55 -7.92
CA GLY A 38 -8.10 -0.14 -6.87
C GLY A 38 -7.22 -1.27 -7.43
N LEU A 39 -7.74 -2.07 -8.35
CA LEU A 39 -6.97 -3.12 -9.03
C LEU A 39 -5.75 -2.56 -9.78
N LYS A 40 -5.92 -1.43 -10.47
CA LYS A 40 -4.82 -0.73 -11.12
C LYS A 40 -3.77 -0.26 -10.10
N ALA A 41 -4.22 0.35 -9.00
CA ALA A 41 -3.31 0.77 -7.93
C ALA A 41 -2.51 -0.42 -7.37
N LEU A 42 -3.13 -1.60 -7.23
CA LEU A 42 -2.43 -2.82 -6.80
C LEU A 42 -1.39 -3.29 -7.81
N GLN A 43 -1.70 -3.27 -9.11
CA GLN A 43 -0.71 -3.58 -10.15
C GLN A 43 0.47 -2.60 -10.13
N ASP A 44 0.19 -1.31 -9.94
CA ASP A 44 1.23 -0.27 -9.83
C ASP A 44 2.11 -0.50 -8.60
N THR A 45 1.54 -0.99 -7.49
CA THR A 45 2.33 -1.31 -6.27
C THR A 45 3.30 -2.47 -6.47
N ASP A 46 3.00 -3.47 -7.31
CA ASP A 46 3.92 -4.59 -7.56
C ASP A 46 5.22 -4.12 -8.23
N ALA A 47 5.09 -3.23 -9.23
CA ALA A 47 6.24 -2.64 -9.91
C ALA A 47 7.05 -1.78 -8.94
N LEU A 48 6.37 -0.94 -8.16
CA LEU A 48 7.01 -0.07 -7.18
C LEU A 48 7.72 -0.86 -6.08
N PHE A 49 7.15 -2.00 -5.65
CA PHE A 49 7.75 -2.86 -4.63
C PHE A 49 9.08 -3.47 -5.09
N LYS A 50 9.15 -3.90 -6.36
CA LYS A 50 10.41 -4.40 -6.94
C LYS A 50 11.48 -3.31 -6.98
N VAL A 51 11.10 -2.08 -7.36
CA VAL A 51 12.01 -0.93 -7.36
C VAL A 51 12.47 -0.60 -5.93
N ALA A 52 11.57 -0.60 -4.95
CA ALA A 52 11.90 -0.35 -3.55
C ALA A 52 12.87 -1.39 -3.00
N SER A 53 12.65 -2.67 -3.33
CA SER A 53 13.50 -3.79 -2.91
C SER A 53 14.89 -3.70 -3.52
N ARG A 54 14.99 -3.32 -4.80
CA ARG A 54 16.28 -3.06 -5.45
C ARG A 54 17.03 -1.89 -4.80
N HIS A 55 16.36 -0.77 -4.53
CA HIS A 55 16.97 0.34 -3.80
C HIS A 55 17.48 -0.09 -2.41
N LEU A 56 16.77 -0.98 -1.72
CA LEU A 56 17.19 -1.52 -0.44
C LEU A 56 18.46 -2.38 -0.58
N GLU A 57 18.50 -3.27 -1.56
CA GLU A 57 19.67 -4.12 -1.88
C GLU A 57 20.90 -3.28 -2.29
N ASP A 58 20.69 -2.19 -3.03
CA ASP A 58 21.73 -1.26 -3.46
C ASP A 58 22.19 -0.31 -2.33
N GLY A 59 21.58 -0.38 -1.14
CA GLY A 59 21.88 0.47 0.01
C GLY A 59 21.35 1.90 -0.09
N GLU A 60 20.48 2.18 -1.07
CA GLU A 60 19.83 3.47 -1.28
C GLU A 60 18.61 3.65 -0.34
N TYR A 61 18.84 3.55 0.97
CA TYR A 61 17.80 3.42 1.99
C TYR A 61 16.73 4.52 1.99
N ASN A 62 17.09 5.78 1.69
CA ASN A 62 16.12 6.87 1.61
C ASN A 62 15.13 6.69 0.44
N LYS A 63 15.61 6.22 -0.71
CA LYS A 63 14.77 5.98 -1.89
C LYS A 63 13.86 4.77 -1.64
N ALA A 64 14.42 3.69 -1.09
CA ALA A 64 13.67 2.50 -0.70
C ALA A 64 12.57 2.84 0.33
N LEU A 65 12.91 3.59 1.38
CA LEU A 65 11.97 4.01 2.42
C LEU A 65 10.79 4.79 1.82
N LYS A 66 11.08 5.79 0.97
CA LYS A 66 10.03 6.58 0.31
C LYS A 66 9.10 5.69 -0.51
N ALA A 67 9.66 4.80 -1.34
CA ALA A 67 8.86 3.92 -2.17
C ALA A 67 7.97 2.97 -1.35
N TYR A 68 8.49 2.36 -0.27
CA TYR A 68 7.67 1.51 0.61
C TYR A 68 6.55 2.29 1.31
N LEU A 69 6.79 3.54 1.74
CA LEU A 69 5.77 4.39 2.35
C LEU A 69 4.66 4.76 1.35
N ASP A 70 5.04 5.07 0.11
CA ASP A 70 4.07 5.35 -0.96
C ASP A 70 3.19 4.12 -1.24
N ILE A 71 3.77 2.90 -1.26
CA ILE A 71 3.02 1.65 -1.38
C ILE A 71 2.06 1.46 -0.19
N LEU A 72 2.54 1.63 1.06
CA LEU A 72 1.68 1.48 2.25
C LEU A 72 0.47 2.39 2.19
N LYS A 73 0.66 3.65 1.75
CA LYS A 73 -0.43 4.62 1.61
C LYS A 73 -1.46 4.16 0.58
N LEU A 74 -1.01 3.73 -0.60
CA LEU A 74 -1.91 3.22 -1.66
C LEU A 74 -2.70 1.99 -1.19
N LEU A 75 -2.02 1.06 -0.52
CA LEU A 75 -2.63 -0.14 0.04
C LEU A 75 -3.67 0.19 1.11
N ASP A 76 -3.35 1.09 2.04
CA ASP A 76 -4.30 1.49 3.08
C ASP A 76 -5.50 2.24 2.47
N GLU A 77 -5.32 3.12 1.50
CA GLU A 77 -6.45 3.83 0.89
C GLU A 77 -7.39 2.88 0.11
N THR A 78 -6.86 1.77 -0.42
CA THR A 78 -7.58 0.89 -1.35
C THR A 78 -8.20 -0.34 -0.68
N LEU A 79 -7.47 -1.00 0.22
CA LEU A 79 -7.79 -2.32 0.73
C LEU A 79 -8.12 -2.30 2.23
N ALA A 80 -9.00 -3.20 2.64
CA ALA A 80 -9.23 -3.45 4.06
C ALA A 80 -8.12 -4.36 4.59
N LEU A 81 -7.46 -3.95 5.68
CA LEU A 81 -6.43 -4.74 6.35
C LEU A 81 -7.07 -5.87 7.19
N PRO A 82 -6.36 -6.99 7.42
CA PRO A 82 -4.95 -7.28 7.12
C PRO A 82 -4.68 -7.79 5.70
N ILE A 83 -3.54 -7.41 5.12
CA ILE A 83 -3.06 -7.93 3.82
C ILE A 83 -1.55 -8.19 3.86
N ARG A 84 -1.09 -9.23 3.18
CA ARG A 84 0.32 -9.65 3.18
C ARG A 84 1.27 -8.54 2.69
N ASP A 85 0.95 -7.91 1.58
CA ASP A 85 1.87 -6.99 0.91
C ASP A 85 2.10 -5.71 1.73
N TYR A 86 1.10 -5.32 2.53
CA TYR A 86 1.24 -4.26 3.54
C TYR A 86 2.29 -4.63 4.59
N HIS A 87 2.23 -5.85 5.12
CA HIS A 87 3.22 -6.32 6.10
C HIS A 87 4.63 -6.44 5.50
N LEU A 88 4.76 -6.87 4.25
CA LEU A 88 6.06 -6.90 3.57
C LEU A 88 6.67 -5.50 3.43
N CYS A 89 5.86 -4.49 3.09
CA CYS A 89 6.31 -3.10 3.05
C CYS A 89 6.74 -2.59 4.43
N GLN A 90 6.01 -2.94 5.51
CA GLN A 90 6.41 -2.61 6.87
C GLN A 90 7.79 -3.21 7.24
N GLN A 91 8.06 -4.45 6.83
CA GLN A 91 9.36 -5.08 7.03
C GLN A 91 10.47 -4.35 6.24
N GLY A 92 10.22 -3.99 4.98
CA GLY A 92 11.14 -3.19 4.17
C GLY A 92 11.46 -1.83 4.81
N ILE A 93 10.45 -1.12 5.31
CA ILE A 93 10.62 0.15 6.03
C ILE A 93 11.51 -0.01 7.25
N ARG A 94 11.28 -1.06 8.07
CA ARG A 94 12.12 -1.35 9.23
C ARG A 94 13.58 -1.55 8.83
N LEU A 95 13.84 -2.27 7.73
CA LEU A 95 15.18 -2.49 7.21
C LEU A 95 15.84 -1.20 6.72
N CYS A 96 15.09 -0.27 6.13
CA CYS A 96 15.61 1.05 5.75
C CYS A 96 15.91 1.95 6.96
N MET A 97 15.04 1.94 7.97
CA MET A 97 15.16 2.85 9.12
C MET A 97 16.37 2.53 10.00
N LEU A 98 16.74 1.26 10.13
CA LEU A 98 17.90 0.84 10.94
C LEU A 98 19.22 1.52 10.51
N PRO A 99 19.68 1.43 9.26
CA PRO A 99 20.91 2.09 8.82
C PRO A 99 20.79 3.62 8.83
N LEU A 100 19.63 4.19 8.48
CA LEU A 100 19.41 5.65 8.51
C LEU A 100 19.50 6.22 9.93
N GLY A 101 18.99 5.50 10.93
CA GLY A 101 19.12 5.84 12.34
C GLY A 101 20.57 5.76 12.83
N ASN A 102 21.33 4.79 12.32
CA ASN A 102 22.74 4.63 12.69
C ASN A 102 23.64 5.74 12.13
N THR A 103 23.39 6.20 10.90
CA THR A 103 24.18 7.29 10.30
C THR A 103 23.87 8.64 10.93
N THR A 104 22.59 8.93 11.24
CA THR A 104 22.21 10.16 11.95
C THR A 104 22.87 10.29 13.31
N TRP A 105 23.04 9.19 14.05
CA TRP A 105 23.76 9.19 15.33
C TRP A 105 25.26 9.51 15.19
N GLN A 106 25.90 9.17 14.08
CA GLN A 106 27.32 9.44 13.85
C GLN A 106 27.60 10.91 13.54
N THR A 107 26.66 11.60 12.90
CA THR A 107 26.80 13.02 12.54
C THR A 107 26.53 13.99 13.69
N VAL A 108 26.03 13.50 14.84
CA VAL A 108 25.67 14.31 16.02
C VAL A 108 26.74 14.21 17.13
N LYS A 109 27.88 13.56 16.85
CA LYS A 109 29.09 13.59 17.69
C LYS A 109 30.13 14.52 17.08
#